data_AF-A0A916D9P4-F1
#
_entry.id   AF-A0A916D9P4-F1
#
_cell.length_a   1.000
_cell.length_b   1.000
_cell.length_c   1.000
_cell.angle_alpha   90.00
_cell.angle_beta   90.00
_cell.angle_gamma   90.00
#
_symmetry.space_group_name_H-M   'P 1'
#
loop_
_entity.id
_entity.type
_entity.pdbx_description
1 polymer ?
#
loop_
_entity_poly.entity_id
_entity_poly.type
_entity_poly.pdbx_seq_one_letter_code
_entity_poly.pdbx_strand_id
1 'polypeptide(L)'
;MKSSNSSCQGIVKILCIITAVSLLTGLFSSCAPAATPGPGTATANVTPTPVPEAWRLSMAQAPLPKKGCFQSSYPSKDWQEVSCTTAPPYPYIPRRPPRALIVGNGNDASAQVPTGHISTAIGSFDSVTGVTSESGPVCSGASVADAYSLQLNTNFFYGSTACNGAANPAVCQGWEQFVFANDGSSGAAFIQYWLISYNTTCPTGWFSYTYPGPTDISCYKNDNNGAVSVPNQPITNLGQLQLSGSVGAGGDNVTLSTGTNIYSIVGDNAVDAAQGWTIAEFIVVGDACGAQANFNNGSTIVPRTRVTYGDIITPTCVVQGFTGETNNLSFGPNAPAVSQPGPALMSTQSSAGGATSTCAAAVTVGDTHLQTFLGLFYDFQASGDFVLAQVDPDFVVQARQVSGAPTWPDASVNNAVATQMGKTQVAICLAQTPLNINGKPAELDDGKSLPLGDGVDVWRIGNAYLITDQNGNSIRAEVNPTWINVSVGLGRWPTEVHGLLANANGNVNQIAARDGTVLEVPFSFEDLYTHYANSWRVPPYESLLSVCGGKAAVEHGIPKGPFYANDLDAKIQEDAKMVCKAAGVKEGPLLDACTLDVAVIGDKAAAKVFVGASTPIAVGFEK
;
A
#
# COMPACT_ATOMS: atom_id res chain seq x y z
N MET A 1 34.92 -18.79 -42.68
CA MET A 1 36.30 -19.33 -42.78
C MET A 1 37.23 -18.41 -42.03
N LYS A 2 37.98 -18.99 -41.07
CA LYS A 2 39.33 -18.62 -40.61
C LYS A 2 39.59 -17.12 -40.34
N SER A 3 39.58 -16.69 -39.07
CA SER A 3 40.76 -16.70 -38.16
C SER A 3 41.74 -15.55 -38.53
N SER A 4 42.30 -14.73 -37.64
CA SER A 4 42.66 -14.90 -36.23
C SER A 4 43.76 -13.87 -35.95
N ASN A 5 43.73 -13.27 -34.75
CA ASN A 5 44.88 -12.91 -33.88
C ASN A 5 45.95 -11.93 -34.42
N SER A 6 46.79 -11.28 -33.62
CA SER A 6 47.11 -11.29 -32.18
C SER A 6 47.92 -10.00 -31.92
N SER A 7 47.67 -9.23 -30.86
CA SER A 7 48.15 -9.37 -29.47
C SER A 7 49.57 -8.86 -29.18
N CYS A 8 49.70 -8.42 -27.92
CA CYS A 8 50.90 -8.35 -27.06
C CYS A 8 51.68 -7.02 -27.06
N GLN A 9 51.59 -6.27 -25.95
CA GLN A 9 52.43 -6.32 -24.72
C GLN A 9 53.61 -5.32 -24.86
N GLY A 10 54.07 -4.59 -23.84
CA GLY A 10 53.82 -4.65 -22.42
C GLY A 10 54.54 -3.51 -21.67
N ILE A 11 54.36 -3.59 -20.35
CA ILE A 11 54.74 -2.71 -19.24
C ILE A 11 56.26 -2.54 -19.05
N VAL A 12 56.74 -1.34 -18.63
CA VAL A 12 57.80 -1.18 -17.61
C VAL A 12 57.59 0.12 -16.80
N LYS A 13 57.53 -0.01 -15.46
CA LYS A 13 57.61 1.03 -14.42
C LYS A 13 59.07 1.38 -14.08
N ILE A 14 59.32 2.54 -13.43
CA ILE A 14 60.39 2.90 -12.45
C ILE A 14 60.63 4.43 -12.56
N LEU A 15 60.91 5.27 -11.55
CA LEU A 15 60.77 5.36 -10.09
C LEU A 15 61.30 6.77 -9.72
N CYS A 16 60.72 7.40 -8.68
CA CYS A 16 61.12 8.54 -7.81
C CYS A 16 62.41 9.37 -8.05
N ILE A 17 62.38 10.69 -7.71
CA ILE A 17 63.14 11.35 -6.60
C ILE A 17 63.08 12.91 -6.62
N ILE A 18 62.48 13.49 -5.54
CA ILE A 18 62.99 14.52 -4.58
C ILE A 18 63.13 16.04 -4.94
N THR A 19 62.35 16.85 -4.18
CA THR A 19 62.53 18.22 -3.58
C THR A 19 62.81 19.48 -4.42
N ALA A 20 62.11 20.58 -4.11
CA ALA A 20 62.56 21.60 -3.12
C ALA A 20 61.57 22.78 -2.98
N VAL A 21 61.42 23.22 -1.72
CA VAL A 21 60.68 24.40 -1.25
C VAL A 21 61.51 25.66 -1.49
N SER A 22 60.88 26.78 -1.84
CA SER A 22 61.42 28.12 -1.58
C SER A 22 60.31 29.17 -1.45
N LEU A 23 60.18 29.72 -0.24
CA LEU A 23 59.49 30.97 0.07
C LEU A 23 60.26 32.15 -0.53
N LEU A 24 59.54 33.14 -1.09
CA LEU A 24 60.01 34.52 -1.10
C LEU A 24 58.81 35.49 -0.97
N THR A 25 58.86 36.29 0.08
CA THR A 25 57.99 37.43 0.37
C THR A 25 58.46 38.67 -0.39
N GLY A 26 57.52 39.49 -0.85
CA GLY A 26 57.79 40.81 -1.42
C GLY A 26 56.52 41.64 -1.55
N LEU A 27 56.32 42.57 -0.61
CA LEU A 27 55.39 43.70 -0.73
C LEU A 27 55.85 44.63 -1.85
N PHE A 28 54.93 45.19 -2.66
CA PHE A 28 54.76 46.64 -2.87
C PHE A 28 53.61 46.95 -3.85
N SER A 29 52.96 48.06 -3.52
CA SER A 29 51.77 48.74 -4.06
C SER A 29 51.71 49.03 -5.57
N SER A 30 50.49 48.84 -6.10
CA SER A 30 49.72 49.64 -7.06
C SER A 30 50.41 50.46 -8.16
N CYS A 31 50.12 50.08 -9.42
CA CYS A 31 49.65 50.98 -10.48
C CYS A 31 48.94 50.15 -11.56
N ALA A 32 47.67 50.46 -11.83
CA ALA A 32 46.88 49.85 -12.89
C ALA A 32 47.04 50.62 -14.21
N PRO A 33 47.08 49.91 -15.35
CA PRO A 33 46.54 50.42 -16.60
C PRO A 33 45.24 49.70 -16.96
N ALA A 34 44.24 50.47 -17.36
CA ALA A 34 42.94 49.99 -17.79
C ALA A 34 43.04 49.07 -19.01
N ALA A 35 42.38 47.92 -18.95
CA ALA A 35 42.17 47.02 -20.07
C ALA A 35 40.66 46.88 -20.36
N THR A 36 40.35 46.98 -21.64
CA THR A 36 39.04 46.91 -22.32
C THR A 36 38.23 45.65 -21.99
N PRO A 37 36.88 45.72 -22.03
CA PRO A 37 36.01 44.60 -21.67
C PRO A 37 36.11 43.47 -22.72
N GLY A 38 36.53 42.29 -22.27
CA GLY A 38 36.41 41.04 -23.02
C GLY A 38 34.97 40.52 -23.04
N PRO A 39 34.62 39.66 -24.01
CA PRO A 39 33.25 39.21 -24.26
C PRO A 39 32.68 38.47 -23.05
N GLY A 40 31.44 38.81 -22.70
CA GLY A 40 30.74 38.33 -21.53
C GLY A 40 30.80 36.81 -21.39
N THR A 41 31.29 36.36 -20.24
CA THR A 41 31.03 35.00 -19.76
C THR A 41 29.53 34.84 -19.63
N ALA A 42 28.94 34.04 -20.52
CA ALA A 42 27.61 33.49 -20.34
C ALA A 42 27.53 32.95 -18.91
N THR A 43 26.62 33.51 -18.12
CA THR A 43 26.21 32.91 -16.86
C THR A 43 25.73 31.51 -17.21
N ALA A 44 26.52 30.50 -16.86
CA ALA A 44 26.04 29.15 -16.84
C ALA A 44 24.79 29.17 -15.96
N ASN A 45 23.63 28.87 -16.55
CA ASN A 45 22.44 28.55 -15.81
C ASN A 45 22.80 27.35 -14.93
N VAL A 46 23.14 27.61 -13.67
CA VAL A 46 23.26 26.58 -12.65
C VAL A 46 21.84 26.11 -12.43
N THR A 47 21.47 25.03 -13.13
CA THR A 47 20.30 24.23 -12.78
C THR A 47 20.42 23.92 -11.29
N PRO A 48 19.46 24.29 -10.42
CA PRO A 48 19.58 24.00 -9.02
C PRO A 48 19.73 22.49 -8.84
N THR A 49 20.83 22.09 -8.23
CA THR A 49 21.06 20.70 -7.84
C THR A 49 19.87 20.28 -6.99
N PRO A 50 19.22 19.12 -7.26
CA PRO A 50 18.19 18.61 -6.37
C PRO A 50 18.73 18.61 -4.93
N VAL A 51 17.95 19.15 -3.97
CA VAL A 51 18.33 19.07 -2.55
C VAL A 51 18.60 17.61 -2.24
N PRO A 52 19.82 17.24 -1.79
CA PRO A 52 20.15 15.84 -1.60
C PRO A 52 19.19 15.22 -0.58
N GLU A 53 18.57 14.10 -0.92
CA GLU A 53 17.78 13.28 0.04
C GLU A 53 18.59 13.03 1.32
N ALA A 54 19.90 12.80 1.18
CA ALA A 54 20.83 12.66 2.28
C ALA A 54 20.84 13.86 3.25
N TRP A 55 20.66 15.09 2.78
CA TRP A 55 20.56 16.26 3.65
C TRP A 55 19.27 16.22 4.47
N ARG A 56 18.11 16.00 3.82
CA ARG A 56 16.80 15.91 4.49
C ARG A 56 16.80 14.83 5.56
N LEU A 57 17.30 13.63 5.23
CA LEU A 57 17.43 12.53 6.17
C LEU A 57 18.37 12.84 7.32
N SER A 58 19.51 13.49 7.04
CA SER A 58 20.44 13.88 8.11
C SER A 58 19.83 14.92 9.05
N MET A 59 19.01 15.84 8.55
CA MET A 59 18.35 16.86 9.37
C MET A 59 17.19 16.29 10.16
N ALA A 60 16.40 15.37 9.60
CA ALA A 60 15.30 14.68 10.29
C ALA A 60 15.78 13.88 11.51
N GLN A 61 17.06 13.51 11.55
CA GLN A 61 17.71 12.77 12.64
C GLN A 61 18.67 13.64 13.47
N ALA A 62 18.85 14.92 13.11
CA ALA A 62 19.76 15.81 13.82
C ALA A 62 19.16 16.19 15.18
N PRO A 63 19.92 16.08 16.28
CA PRO A 63 19.41 16.41 17.60
C PRO A 63 19.03 17.90 17.68
N LEU A 64 17.89 18.17 18.29
CA LEU A 64 17.45 19.54 18.59
C LEU A 64 18.04 20.00 19.92
N PRO A 65 18.48 21.27 20.06
CA PRO A 65 19.20 21.71 21.25
C PRO A 65 18.39 21.69 22.56
N LYS A 66 17.07 21.90 22.47
CA LYS A 66 16.13 22.01 23.60
C LYS A 66 14.69 21.89 23.10
N LYS A 67 13.72 21.87 24.02
CA LYS A 67 12.30 22.05 23.70
C LYS A 67 12.04 23.40 23.06
N GLY A 68 11.22 23.42 22.01
CA GLY A 68 10.91 24.60 21.22
C GLY A 68 10.77 24.32 19.73
N CYS A 69 10.57 25.37 18.95
CA CYS A 69 10.40 25.30 17.50
C CYS A 69 11.67 25.76 16.79
N PHE A 70 11.99 25.07 15.71
CA PHE A 70 13.20 25.28 14.95
C PHE A 70 12.94 25.17 13.47
N GLN A 71 13.78 25.85 12.68
CA GLN A 71 13.81 25.69 11.25
C GLN A 71 15.25 25.62 10.75
N SER A 72 15.45 25.12 9.54
CA SER A 72 16.69 25.26 8.80
C SER A 72 16.41 25.32 7.30
N SER A 73 17.41 25.74 6.53
CA SER A 73 17.34 25.81 5.07
C SER A 73 18.62 25.25 4.45
N TYR A 74 18.46 24.50 3.36
CA TYR A 74 19.58 23.91 2.64
C TYR A 74 20.57 25.00 2.16
N PRO A 75 21.89 24.80 2.30
CA PRO A 75 22.59 23.58 2.74
C PRO A 75 22.93 23.53 4.24
N SER A 76 22.43 24.45 5.06
CA SER A 76 22.74 24.50 6.49
C SER A 76 22.33 23.21 7.19
N LYS A 77 23.13 22.77 8.16
CA LYS A 77 22.78 21.69 9.08
C LYS A 77 22.46 22.17 10.50
N ASP A 78 22.48 23.49 10.69
CA ASP A 78 22.24 24.10 11.99
C ASP A 78 20.77 24.45 12.13
N TRP A 79 20.22 24.20 13.32
CA TRP A 79 18.88 24.57 13.71
C TRP A 79 18.83 26.05 14.12
N GLN A 80 17.94 26.81 13.49
CA GLN A 80 17.57 28.16 13.89
C GLN A 80 16.30 28.10 14.75
N GLU A 81 16.38 28.57 16.00
CA GLU A 81 15.21 28.70 16.86
C GLU A 81 14.22 29.74 16.31
N VAL A 82 12.93 29.41 16.34
CA VAL A 82 11.83 30.27 15.93
C VAL A 82 10.71 30.22 16.97
N SER A 83 9.83 31.22 16.96
CA SER A 83 8.66 31.21 17.81
C SER A 83 7.70 30.10 17.40
N CYS A 84 7.26 29.30 18.37
CA CYS A 84 6.15 28.38 18.18
C CYS A 84 4.82 29.15 18.00
N THR A 85 3.88 28.50 17.33
CA THR A 85 2.49 28.95 17.19
C THR A 85 1.55 28.00 17.94
N THR A 86 0.28 28.36 18.05
CA THR A 86 -0.75 27.47 18.60
C THR A 86 -1.07 26.36 17.61
N ALA A 87 -1.07 25.10 18.07
CA ALA A 87 -1.51 23.98 17.26
C ALA A 87 -3.01 24.10 16.91
N PRO A 88 -3.45 23.67 15.71
CA PRO A 88 -4.86 23.64 15.34
C PRO A 88 -5.73 22.95 16.42
N PRO A 89 -6.88 23.52 16.82
CA PRO A 89 -7.66 23.03 17.95
C PRO A 89 -8.58 21.85 17.57
N TYR A 90 -8.21 21.08 16.54
CA TYR A 90 -9.03 20.01 16.00
C TYR A 90 -8.46 18.63 16.39
N PRO A 91 -9.32 17.65 16.72
CA PRO A 91 -8.88 16.27 16.89
C PRO A 91 -8.63 15.62 15.53
N TYR A 92 -7.50 14.95 15.39
CA TYR A 92 -7.18 14.00 14.31
C TYR A 92 -7.55 12.63 14.84
N ILE A 93 -8.72 12.14 14.45
CA ILE A 93 -9.44 11.17 15.26
C ILE A 93 -8.89 9.74 15.04
N PRO A 94 -8.96 8.85 16.03
CA PRO A 94 -8.67 7.44 15.81
C PRO A 94 -9.58 6.80 14.77
N ARG A 95 -9.09 5.75 14.09
CA ARG A 95 -9.88 4.94 13.16
C ARG A 95 -11.16 4.37 13.80
N ARG A 96 -12.18 4.14 12.97
CA ARG A 96 -13.48 3.57 13.36
C ARG A 96 -13.80 2.32 12.54
N PRO A 97 -14.35 1.25 13.16
CA PRO A 97 -15.00 0.18 12.41
C PRO A 97 -16.37 0.64 11.85
N PRO A 98 -16.88 0.00 10.78
CA PRO A 98 -16.16 -0.95 9.92
C PRO A 98 -15.07 -0.24 9.13
N ARG A 99 -14.05 -0.99 8.70
CA ARG A 99 -12.94 -0.46 7.90
C ARG A 99 -13.49 0.16 6.62
N ALA A 100 -13.10 1.41 6.33
CA ALA A 100 -13.53 2.08 5.09
C ALA A 100 -12.90 1.41 3.86
N LEU A 101 -13.59 1.51 2.72
CA LEU A 101 -13.11 0.94 1.44
C LEU A 101 -12.24 1.91 0.62
N ILE A 102 -11.93 3.05 1.22
CA ILE A 102 -11.01 4.07 0.72
C ILE A 102 -9.77 4.09 1.60
N VAL A 103 -8.71 4.74 1.17
CA VAL A 103 -7.47 4.88 1.96
C VAL A 103 -7.75 5.73 3.21
N GLY A 104 -7.23 5.28 4.35
CA GLY A 104 -7.46 5.86 5.67
C GLY A 104 -8.61 5.18 6.42
N ASN A 105 -9.00 5.73 7.58
CA ASN A 105 -9.98 5.14 8.50
C ASN A 105 -9.81 3.62 8.70
N GLY A 106 -8.57 3.23 9.02
CA GLY A 106 -8.18 1.83 9.29
C GLY A 106 -7.79 1.01 8.06
N ASN A 107 -7.88 1.54 6.85
CA ASN A 107 -7.44 0.91 5.61
C ASN A 107 -6.16 1.60 5.09
N ASP A 108 -5.00 1.12 5.50
CA ASP A 108 -3.69 1.60 5.01
C ASP A 108 -2.64 0.48 5.00
N ALA A 109 -1.51 0.72 4.32
CA ALA A 109 -0.33 -0.14 4.35
C ALA A 109 0.71 0.43 5.33
N SER A 110 0.84 -0.20 6.49
CA SER A 110 1.74 0.26 7.55
C SER A 110 2.98 -0.61 7.71
N ALA A 111 4.08 0.01 8.13
CA ALA A 111 5.36 -0.65 8.34
C ALA A 111 5.45 -1.19 9.78
N GLN A 112 5.40 -2.51 9.93
CA GLN A 112 5.61 -3.19 11.21
C GLN A 112 7.07 -3.65 11.34
N VAL A 113 7.72 -3.33 12.46
CA VAL A 113 9.06 -3.85 12.76
C VAL A 113 8.97 -5.30 13.27
N PRO A 114 9.84 -6.21 12.82
CA PRO A 114 9.81 -7.61 13.23
C PRO A 114 10.21 -7.82 14.71
N THR A 115 10.99 -6.89 15.27
CA THR A 115 11.51 -6.93 16.65
C THR A 115 11.67 -5.52 17.20
N GLY A 116 11.72 -5.40 18.54
CA GLY A 116 12.01 -4.12 19.20
C GLY A 116 10.91 -3.08 19.02
N HIS A 117 11.29 -1.81 19.21
CA HIS A 117 10.39 -0.65 19.10
C HIS A 117 10.98 0.37 18.13
N ILE A 118 10.10 1.02 17.37
CA ILE A 118 10.41 2.13 16.50
C ILE A 118 10.83 3.31 17.37
N SER A 119 11.98 3.88 17.05
CA SER A 119 12.50 5.12 17.65
C SER A 119 12.27 6.33 16.73
N THR A 120 12.28 6.11 15.42
CA THR A 120 12.02 7.12 14.40
C THR A 120 11.29 6.48 13.23
N ALA A 121 10.30 7.17 12.67
CA ALA A 121 9.74 6.86 11.36
C ALA A 121 9.72 8.11 10.47
N ILE A 122 9.92 7.92 9.17
CA ILE A 122 10.01 8.97 8.16
C ILE A 122 9.08 8.61 7.00
N GLY A 123 8.05 9.42 6.83
CA GLY A 123 7.15 9.41 5.69
C GLY A 123 7.61 10.32 4.55
N SER A 124 7.56 9.85 3.31
CA SER A 124 7.90 10.61 2.11
C SER A 124 7.22 10.02 0.87
N PHE A 125 7.53 10.51 -0.33
CA PHE A 125 6.95 10.02 -1.59
C PHE A 125 8.04 9.66 -2.58
N ASP A 126 8.02 8.43 -3.09
CA ASP A 126 8.92 7.98 -4.15
C ASP A 126 8.50 8.52 -5.52
N SER A 127 7.19 8.65 -5.72
CA SER A 127 6.65 9.32 -6.89
C SER A 127 5.31 9.98 -6.59
N VAL A 128 5.06 11.08 -7.28
CA VAL A 128 3.79 11.80 -7.31
C VAL A 128 3.53 12.13 -8.78
N THR A 129 2.49 11.53 -9.35
CA THR A 129 2.17 11.65 -10.77
C THR A 129 0.70 12.04 -10.94
N GLY A 130 0.42 12.99 -11.81
CA GLY A 130 -0.95 13.40 -12.11
C GLY A 130 -1.66 14.16 -10.99
N VAL A 131 -1.02 14.39 -9.84
CA VAL A 131 -1.56 15.22 -8.75
C VAL A 131 -1.44 16.69 -9.14
N THR A 132 -2.58 17.33 -9.36
CA THR A 132 -2.72 18.73 -9.81
C THR A 132 -3.62 19.55 -8.90
N SER A 133 -4.54 18.91 -8.19
CA SER A 133 -5.37 19.57 -7.17
C SER A 133 -5.82 18.61 -6.09
N GLU A 134 -6.04 19.17 -4.91
CA GLU A 134 -6.66 18.54 -3.76
C GLU A 134 -7.68 19.54 -3.19
N SER A 135 -8.77 19.03 -2.65
CA SER A 135 -9.70 19.85 -1.87
C SER A 135 -10.37 19.04 -0.78
N GLY A 136 -10.61 19.66 0.37
CA GLY A 136 -11.26 19.04 1.50
C GLY A 136 -11.74 20.09 2.50
N PRO A 137 -12.61 19.74 3.43
CA PRO A 137 -12.91 20.61 4.55
C PRO A 137 -11.77 20.59 5.57
N VAL A 138 -11.53 21.73 6.22
CA VAL A 138 -10.84 21.73 7.53
C VAL A 138 -11.87 21.34 8.58
N CYS A 139 -11.72 20.16 9.16
CA CYS A 139 -12.71 19.54 10.04
C CYS A 139 -14.11 19.50 9.39
N SER A 140 -15.08 20.27 9.90
CA SER A 140 -16.46 20.34 9.39
C SER A 140 -16.75 21.59 8.54
N GLY A 141 -15.71 22.30 8.10
CA GLY A 141 -15.82 23.50 7.28
C GLY A 141 -16.27 23.28 5.83
N ALA A 142 -16.30 24.36 5.06
CA ALA A 142 -16.47 24.25 3.60
C ALA A 142 -15.20 23.65 2.98
N SER A 143 -15.36 22.94 1.86
CA SER A 143 -14.21 22.44 1.11
C SER A 143 -13.39 23.61 0.56
N VAL A 144 -12.08 23.59 0.81
CA VAL A 144 -11.11 24.55 0.28
C VAL A 144 -9.98 23.79 -0.40
N ALA A 145 -9.26 24.45 -1.30
CA ALA A 145 -8.10 23.86 -1.97
C ALA A 145 -6.94 23.67 -0.98
N ASP A 146 -6.17 22.61 -1.17
CA ASP A 146 -4.98 22.29 -0.36
C ASP A 146 -5.29 22.12 1.15
N ALA A 147 -6.49 21.63 1.49
CA ALA A 147 -6.89 21.31 2.86
C ALA A 147 -6.71 19.81 3.14
N TYR A 148 -5.49 19.45 3.52
CA TYR A 148 -5.07 18.09 3.80
C TYR A 148 -4.09 18.06 4.98
N SER A 149 -3.88 16.86 5.51
CA SER A 149 -2.83 16.59 6.48
C SER A 149 -1.89 15.49 6.01
N LEU A 150 -0.62 15.62 6.35
CA LEU A 150 0.27 14.47 6.43
C LEU A 150 0.23 13.97 7.87
N GLN A 151 -0.03 12.68 8.04
CA GLN A 151 -0.02 12.05 9.34
C GLN A 151 0.99 10.92 9.36
N LEU A 152 1.79 10.88 10.41
CA LEU A 152 2.62 9.76 10.77
C LEU A 152 2.16 9.27 12.14
N ASN A 153 1.57 8.09 12.20
CA ASN A 153 0.89 7.59 13.39
C ASN A 153 1.64 6.38 13.96
N THR A 154 1.68 6.29 15.29
CA THR A 154 2.04 5.05 15.98
C THR A 154 0.88 4.04 15.88
N ASN A 155 1.14 2.77 16.17
CA ASN A 155 0.05 1.88 16.58
C ASN A 155 -0.59 2.35 17.88
N PHE A 156 -1.79 1.85 18.16
CA PHE A 156 -2.34 1.89 19.51
C PHE A 156 -1.55 0.92 20.39
N PHE A 157 -1.17 1.33 21.60
CA PHE A 157 -0.36 0.50 22.50
C PHE A 157 -0.87 0.54 23.93
N TYR A 158 -0.74 -0.58 24.64
CA TYR A 158 -1.09 -0.70 26.05
C TYR A 158 0.10 -0.35 26.95
N GLY A 159 -0.17 -0.14 28.24
CA GLY A 159 0.88 0.05 29.25
C GLY A 159 1.41 1.49 29.38
N SER A 160 0.82 2.45 28.66
CA SER A 160 1.12 3.87 28.86
C SER A 160 0.79 4.29 30.29
N THR A 161 1.73 4.94 30.98
CA THR A 161 1.47 5.46 32.34
C THR A 161 0.39 6.54 32.37
N ALA A 162 0.11 7.19 31.23
CA ALA A 162 -0.99 8.14 31.11
C ALA A 162 -2.38 7.48 31.23
N CYS A 163 -2.47 6.16 31.03
CA CYS A 163 -3.70 5.38 31.22
C CYS A 163 -3.97 5.00 32.69
N ASN A 164 -3.08 5.30 33.65
CA ASN A 164 -3.26 4.88 35.06
C ASN A 164 -4.53 5.43 35.72
N GLY A 165 -5.03 6.58 35.27
CA GLY A 165 -6.26 7.19 35.76
C GLY A 165 -7.52 6.78 35.00
N ALA A 166 -7.43 5.90 34.00
CA ALA A 166 -8.56 5.42 33.22
C ALA A 166 -9.53 4.59 34.09
N ALA A 167 -10.79 4.48 33.66
CA ALA A 167 -11.77 3.62 34.33
C ALA A 167 -11.31 2.16 34.43
N ASN A 168 -10.61 1.69 33.40
CA ASN A 168 -9.88 0.42 33.42
C ASN A 168 -8.54 0.58 32.69
N PRO A 169 -7.42 0.72 33.41
CA PRO A 169 -6.10 0.91 32.80
C PRO A 169 -5.66 -0.22 31.86
N ALA A 170 -6.22 -1.43 32.00
CA ALA A 170 -5.86 -2.58 31.16
C ALA A 170 -6.47 -2.53 29.74
N VAL A 171 -7.52 -1.72 29.52
CA VAL A 171 -8.13 -1.54 28.18
C VAL A 171 -7.79 -0.20 27.56
N CYS A 172 -7.30 0.77 28.33
CA CYS A 172 -6.86 2.06 27.83
C CYS A 172 -5.59 1.90 26.99
N GLN A 173 -5.55 2.59 25.85
CA GLN A 173 -4.42 2.57 24.92
C GLN A 173 -3.85 3.98 24.74
N GLY A 174 -2.53 4.09 24.72
CA GLY A 174 -1.83 5.27 24.23
C GLY A 174 -1.78 5.26 22.71
N TRP A 175 -1.82 6.45 22.12
CA TRP A 175 -1.62 6.67 20.69
C TRP A 175 -1.04 8.07 20.46
N GLU A 176 -0.09 8.15 19.52
CA GLU A 176 0.59 9.40 19.19
C GLU A 176 0.60 9.61 17.68
N GLN A 177 0.37 10.86 17.30
CA GLN A 177 0.33 11.31 15.91
C GLN A 177 1.28 12.48 15.72
N PHE A 178 2.18 12.34 14.76
CA PHE A 178 2.96 13.45 14.24
C PHE A 178 2.20 13.99 13.02
N VAL A 179 1.80 15.25 13.06
CA VAL A 179 0.86 15.83 12.10
C VAL A 179 1.49 17.05 11.44
N PHE A 180 1.41 17.12 10.12
CA PHE A 180 1.43 18.38 9.40
C PHE A 180 0.02 18.67 8.91
N ALA A 181 -0.58 19.75 9.40
CA ALA A 181 -1.87 20.27 8.99
C ALA A 181 -1.68 21.39 7.97
N ASN A 182 -2.45 21.36 6.88
CA ASN A 182 -2.47 22.41 5.87
C ASN A 182 -3.92 22.84 5.66
N ASP A 183 -4.22 24.12 5.90
CA ASP A 183 -5.60 24.64 5.88
C ASP A 183 -5.98 25.30 4.54
N GLY A 184 -5.11 25.18 3.53
CA GLY A 184 -5.22 25.85 2.23
C GLY A 184 -4.62 27.27 2.17
N SER A 185 -4.30 27.87 3.31
CA SER A 185 -3.74 29.22 3.43
C SER A 185 -2.44 29.28 4.23
N SER A 186 -2.28 28.36 5.18
CA SER A 186 -1.14 28.21 6.08
C SER A 186 -1.00 26.75 6.52
N GLY A 187 0.11 26.40 7.14
CA GLY A 187 0.32 25.08 7.71
C GLY A 187 1.02 25.09 9.05
N ALA A 188 0.95 23.95 9.74
CA ALA A 188 1.58 23.77 11.05
C ALA A 188 1.98 22.30 11.26
N ALA A 189 3.17 22.07 11.82
CA ALA A 189 3.59 20.73 12.25
C ALA A 189 3.61 20.63 13.79
N PHE A 190 3.00 19.57 14.33
CA PHE A 190 2.81 19.37 15.77
C PHE A 190 2.59 17.89 16.11
N ILE A 191 2.51 17.61 17.41
CA ILE A 191 2.22 16.27 17.95
C ILE A 191 0.86 16.31 18.62
N GLN A 192 0.02 15.31 18.34
CA GLN A 192 -1.25 15.09 19.03
C GLN A 192 -1.23 13.73 19.73
N TYR A 193 -1.66 13.74 20.99
CA TYR A 193 -1.63 12.59 21.87
C TYR A 193 -3.04 12.15 22.22
N TRP A 194 -3.24 10.84 22.33
CA TRP A 194 -4.53 10.23 22.60
C TRP A 194 -4.44 9.15 23.69
N LEU A 195 -5.49 9.10 24.51
CA LEU A 195 -5.82 8.01 25.43
C LEU A 195 -7.15 7.42 24.99
N ILE A 196 -7.10 6.28 24.32
CA ILE A 196 -8.26 5.60 23.75
C ILE A 196 -8.91 4.73 24.83
N SER A 197 -10.24 4.73 24.89
CA SER A 197 -11.03 3.98 25.89
C SER A 197 -10.70 4.33 27.35
N TYR A 198 -10.44 5.60 27.63
CA TYR A 198 -10.17 6.11 28.99
C TYR A 198 -11.39 6.01 29.91
N ASN A 199 -12.59 6.23 29.34
CA ASN A 199 -13.90 5.92 29.94
C ASN A 199 -14.20 6.55 31.31
N THR A 200 -13.53 7.65 31.62
CA THR A 200 -13.78 8.52 32.79
C THR A 200 -13.38 9.95 32.46
N THR A 201 -13.47 10.88 33.42
CA THR A 201 -13.07 12.28 33.24
C THR A 201 -11.60 12.37 32.81
N CYS A 202 -11.36 12.98 31.64
CA CYS A 202 -10.03 13.12 31.08
C CYS A 202 -9.06 13.86 32.03
N PRO A 203 -7.75 13.55 31.98
CA PRO A 203 -6.76 14.23 32.80
C PRO A 203 -6.75 15.74 32.56
N THR A 204 -6.23 16.52 33.52
CA THR A 204 -6.15 17.98 33.37
C THR A 204 -5.34 18.35 32.13
N GLY A 205 -5.88 19.26 31.31
CA GLY A 205 -5.26 19.67 30.04
C GLY A 205 -5.58 18.77 28.85
N TRP A 206 -6.37 17.72 29.04
CA TRP A 206 -6.87 16.87 27.96
C TRP A 206 -8.35 17.15 27.68
N PHE A 207 -8.69 17.11 26.39
CA PHE A 207 -10.05 17.24 25.90
C PHE A 207 -10.71 15.88 25.81
N SER A 208 -12.01 15.83 26.11
CA SER A 208 -12.82 14.62 25.93
C SER A 208 -13.28 14.49 24.48
N TYR A 209 -13.27 13.26 23.97
CA TYR A 209 -13.80 12.89 22.67
C TYR A 209 -14.68 11.66 22.79
N THR A 210 -15.89 11.76 22.26
CA THR A 210 -16.84 10.65 22.16
C THR A 210 -17.33 10.50 20.73
N TYR A 211 -17.43 9.25 20.29
CA TYR A 211 -17.97 8.91 18.99
C TYR A 211 -19.50 9.01 19.04
N PRO A 212 -20.18 9.47 17.97
CA PRO A 212 -21.64 9.31 17.87
C PRO A 212 -22.02 7.83 17.93
N GLY A 213 -22.77 7.43 18.96
CA GLY A 213 -23.21 6.04 19.16
C GLY A 213 -22.56 5.37 20.37
N PRO A 214 -21.24 5.07 20.34
CA PRO A 214 -20.54 4.49 21.48
C PRO A 214 -20.55 5.39 22.73
N THR A 215 -20.51 4.76 23.91
CA THR A 215 -20.36 5.48 25.19
C THR A 215 -18.90 5.65 25.62
N ASP A 216 -17.95 5.13 24.84
CA ASP A 216 -16.54 5.20 25.19
C ASP A 216 -16.01 6.64 25.09
N ILE A 217 -15.29 7.05 26.13
CA ILE A 217 -14.65 8.35 26.25
C ILE A 217 -13.17 8.15 25.95
N SER A 218 -12.69 8.82 24.90
CA SER A 218 -11.25 8.99 24.65
C SER A 218 -10.83 10.39 25.08
N CYS A 219 -9.54 10.56 25.36
CA CYS A 219 -8.97 11.85 25.70
C CYS A 219 -7.90 12.22 24.68
N TYR A 220 -7.83 13.49 24.29
CA TYR A 220 -6.77 13.97 23.41
C TYR A 220 -6.18 15.29 23.88
N LYS A 221 -4.94 15.57 23.51
CA LYS A 221 -4.34 16.90 23.64
C LYS A 221 -3.31 17.11 22.54
N ASN A 222 -3.10 18.39 22.19
CA ASN A 222 -1.91 18.78 21.41
C ASN A 222 -0.71 18.95 22.35
N ASP A 223 0.47 19.02 21.75
CA ASP A 223 1.69 19.36 22.47
C ASP A 223 1.59 20.70 23.23
N ASN A 224 2.12 20.73 24.44
CA ASN A 224 2.10 21.94 25.28
C ASN A 224 2.97 23.07 24.72
N ASN A 225 3.99 22.76 23.91
CA ASN A 225 4.83 23.74 23.24
C ASN A 225 4.20 24.26 21.93
N GLY A 226 3.02 23.74 21.56
CA GLY A 226 2.24 24.19 20.41
C GLY A 226 2.67 23.51 19.11
N ALA A 227 2.93 24.31 18.09
CA ALA A 227 3.28 23.86 16.75
C ALA A 227 4.40 24.72 16.15
N VAL A 228 5.13 24.18 15.18
CA VAL A 228 5.98 24.98 14.30
C VAL A 228 5.17 25.43 13.09
N SER A 229 5.19 26.73 12.78
CA SER A 229 4.50 27.28 11.61
C SER A 229 5.23 26.88 10.33
N VAL A 230 4.46 26.47 9.33
CA VAL A 230 4.93 26.07 8.00
C VAL A 230 4.14 26.88 6.98
N PRO A 231 4.76 27.44 5.93
CA PRO A 231 4.01 28.05 4.84
C PRO A 231 3.02 27.05 4.20
N ASN A 232 1.91 27.53 3.63
CA ASN A 232 1.00 26.68 2.86
C ASN A 232 1.79 25.80 1.87
N GLN A 233 1.47 24.51 1.85
CA GLN A 233 2.06 23.56 0.91
C GLN A 233 0.99 23.16 -0.11
N PRO A 234 0.93 23.78 -1.30
CA PRO A 234 0.05 23.32 -2.37
C PRO A 234 0.27 21.83 -2.63
N ILE A 235 -0.77 21.07 -2.93
CA ILE A 235 -0.63 19.61 -3.12
C ILE A 235 0.34 19.24 -4.24
N THR A 236 0.55 20.15 -5.20
CA THR A 236 1.56 19.97 -6.25
C THR A 236 2.99 19.90 -5.71
N ASN A 237 3.23 20.32 -4.47
CA ASN A 237 4.51 20.18 -3.77
C ASN A 237 4.67 18.84 -3.03
N LEU A 238 3.68 17.93 -3.06
CA LEU A 238 3.66 16.71 -2.26
C LEU A 238 4.94 15.88 -2.38
N GLY A 239 5.51 15.78 -3.60
CA GLY A 239 6.75 15.04 -3.85
C GLY A 239 8.01 15.59 -3.13
N GLN A 240 7.97 16.82 -2.63
CA GLN A 240 9.05 17.42 -1.84
C GLN A 240 8.87 17.21 -0.33
N LEU A 241 7.67 16.84 0.11
CA LEU A 241 7.33 16.74 1.52
C LEU A 241 7.92 15.47 2.15
N GLN A 242 8.38 15.61 3.38
CA GLN A 242 8.81 14.52 4.23
C GLN A 242 8.43 14.83 5.66
N LEU A 243 7.71 13.91 6.33
CA LEU A 243 7.30 14.04 7.72
C LEU A 243 8.02 12.97 8.55
N SER A 244 8.71 13.38 9.60
CA SER A 244 9.43 12.52 10.53
C SER A 244 8.86 12.65 11.92
N GLY A 245 8.75 11.54 12.62
CA GLY A 245 8.41 11.46 14.03
C GLY A 245 9.49 10.66 14.75
N SER A 246 9.96 11.15 15.89
CA SER A 246 10.90 10.43 16.74
C SER A 246 10.48 10.49 18.20
N VAL A 247 10.66 9.39 18.91
CA VAL A 247 10.29 9.25 20.32
C VAL A 247 11.51 9.14 21.20
N GLY A 248 11.45 9.72 22.41
CA GLY A 248 12.59 9.69 23.31
C GLY A 248 12.35 10.27 24.69
N ALA A 249 13.21 9.89 25.65
CA ALA A 249 13.08 10.32 27.05
C ALA A 249 13.15 11.86 27.25
N GLY A 250 13.78 12.59 26.31
CA GLY A 250 13.86 14.06 26.33
C GLY A 250 12.60 14.78 25.81
N GLY A 251 11.64 14.02 25.27
CA GLY A 251 10.49 14.51 24.51
C GLY A 251 10.48 13.91 23.11
N ASP A 252 9.29 13.79 22.56
CA ASP A 252 9.07 13.34 21.20
C ASP A 252 9.20 14.53 20.25
N ASN A 253 9.50 14.31 18.98
CA ASN A 253 9.63 15.39 18.00
C ASN A 253 8.95 15.06 16.68
N VAL A 254 8.40 16.09 16.06
CA VAL A 254 7.96 16.08 14.66
C VAL A 254 8.86 16.98 13.85
N THR A 255 9.25 16.52 12.67
CA THR A 255 10.03 17.29 11.71
C THR A 255 9.43 17.19 10.32
N LEU A 256 9.12 18.33 9.71
CA LEU A 256 8.62 18.43 8.35
C LEU A 256 9.65 19.09 7.44
N SER A 257 10.05 18.42 6.37
CA SER A 257 10.81 19.01 5.26
C SER A 257 9.86 19.35 4.11
N THR A 258 10.02 20.53 3.52
CA THR A 258 9.30 20.99 2.32
C THR A 258 10.19 21.05 1.07
N GLY A 259 11.31 20.31 1.09
CA GLY A 259 12.33 20.29 0.05
C GLY A 259 13.58 21.04 0.51
N THR A 260 13.58 22.38 0.37
CA THR A 260 14.72 23.24 0.75
C THR A 260 14.67 23.72 2.19
N ASN A 261 13.51 23.68 2.84
CA ASN A 261 13.31 24.10 4.22
C ASN A 261 12.91 22.92 5.07
N ILE A 262 13.27 22.96 6.35
CA ILE A 262 12.86 21.97 7.34
C ILE A 262 12.42 22.67 8.61
N TYR A 263 11.35 22.18 9.21
CA TYR A 263 10.67 22.74 10.37
C TYR A 263 10.55 21.63 11.41
N SER A 264 10.82 21.94 12.67
CA SER A 264 10.76 20.93 13.73
C SER A 264 10.26 21.53 15.03
N ILE A 265 9.59 20.71 15.82
CA ILE A 265 9.24 21.01 17.21
C ILE A 265 9.54 19.78 18.07
N VAL A 266 10.18 20.02 19.20
CA VAL A 266 10.33 19.02 20.27
C VAL A 266 9.21 19.24 21.27
N GLY A 267 8.33 18.24 21.38
CA GLY A 267 7.18 18.24 22.24
C GLY A 267 7.41 17.55 23.59
N ASP A 268 6.29 17.10 24.14
CA ASP A 268 6.19 16.27 25.33
C ASP A 268 6.53 14.80 25.00
N ASN A 269 6.56 13.97 26.04
CA ASN A 269 6.45 12.52 25.91
C ASN A 269 5.18 12.08 26.66
N ALA A 270 4.02 12.49 26.15
CA ALA A 270 2.79 12.49 26.93
C ALA A 270 2.14 11.11 27.10
N VAL A 271 2.45 10.18 26.20
CA VAL A 271 1.90 8.82 26.19
C VAL A 271 2.97 7.73 26.32
N ASP A 272 4.26 8.07 26.37
CA ASP A 272 5.37 7.11 26.46
C ASP A 272 5.43 6.13 25.28
N ALA A 273 5.34 6.66 24.05
CA ALA A 273 5.25 5.87 22.82
C ALA A 273 6.47 4.98 22.57
N ALA A 274 7.65 5.35 23.10
CA ALA A 274 8.88 4.58 22.97
C ALA A 274 8.78 3.12 23.48
N GLN A 275 7.85 2.84 24.39
CA GLN A 275 7.64 1.49 24.95
C GLN A 275 6.64 0.64 24.16
N GLY A 276 5.92 1.21 23.19
CA GLY A 276 4.80 0.55 22.52
C GLY A 276 4.75 0.73 21.00
N TRP A 277 5.60 1.58 20.43
CA TRP A 277 5.60 1.87 18.99
C TRP A 277 6.29 0.75 18.20
N THR A 278 5.51 -0.05 17.47
CA THR A 278 5.96 -1.19 16.66
C THR A 278 5.46 -1.16 15.22
N ILE A 279 4.46 -0.32 14.93
CA ILE A 279 3.92 -0.12 13.59
C ILE A 279 3.86 1.39 13.32
N ALA A 280 4.35 1.81 12.15
CA ALA A 280 4.23 3.18 11.67
C ALA A 280 3.33 3.24 10.43
N GLU A 281 2.29 4.07 10.50
CA GLU A 281 1.44 4.48 9.37
C GLU A 281 1.90 5.84 8.88
N PHE A 282 2.12 6.02 7.57
CA PHE A 282 2.32 7.34 6.97
C PHE A 282 1.34 7.55 5.83
N ILE A 283 0.57 8.63 5.90
CA ILE A 283 -0.60 8.80 5.04
C ILE A 283 -0.88 10.28 4.76
N VAL A 284 -1.49 10.54 3.60
CA VAL A 284 -2.06 11.86 3.23
C VAL A 284 -3.57 11.75 3.29
N VAL A 285 -4.21 12.54 4.12
CA VAL A 285 -5.65 12.45 4.40
C VAL A 285 -6.25 13.84 4.61
N GLY A 286 -7.56 13.94 4.79
CA GLY A 286 -8.21 15.22 5.08
C GLY A 286 -7.69 15.88 6.34
N ASP A 287 -7.98 17.18 6.51
CA ASP A 287 -7.50 17.95 7.65
C ASP A 287 -8.45 17.82 8.85
N ALA A 288 -8.16 16.86 9.73
CA ALA A 288 -8.81 16.60 11.02
C ALA A 288 -10.27 16.11 10.98
N CYS A 289 -10.80 15.71 12.14
CA CYS A 289 -12.19 15.35 12.40
C CYS A 289 -12.76 14.25 11.48
N GLY A 290 -11.93 13.38 10.93
CA GLY A 290 -12.35 12.36 9.97
C GLY A 290 -12.60 12.90 8.55
N ALA A 291 -12.11 14.10 8.21
CA ALA A 291 -12.22 14.67 6.88
C ALA A 291 -11.55 13.79 5.80
N GLN A 292 -11.99 13.99 4.55
CA GLN A 292 -11.43 13.33 3.38
C GLN A 292 -10.67 14.34 2.52
N ALA A 293 -9.42 14.03 2.16
CA ALA A 293 -8.69 14.75 1.11
C ALA A 293 -9.12 14.24 -0.27
N ASN A 294 -9.53 15.15 -1.16
CA ASN A 294 -10.04 14.79 -2.48
C ASN A 294 -9.05 15.17 -3.58
N PHE A 295 -8.27 14.20 -4.01
CA PHE A 295 -7.36 14.31 -5.15
C PHE A 295 -8.11 14.34 -6.47
N ASN A 296 -7.57 15.06 -7.46
CA ASN A 296 -8.09 15.02 -8.82
C ASN A 296 -7.97 13.63 -9.45
N ASN A 297 -8.82 13.37 -10.45
CA ASN A 297 -8.72 12.16 -11.27
C ASN A 297 -7.37 12.10 -12.02
N GLY A 298 -6.81 10.91 -12.18
CA GLY A 298 -5.47 10.65 -12.72
C GLY A 298 -4.34 10.74 -11.69
N SER A 299 -4.65 11.03 -10.42
CA SER A 299 -3.65 11.11 -9.35
C SER A 299 -3.09 9.73 -9.01
N THR A 300 -1.78 9.64 -8.87
CA THR A 300 -1.08 8.47 -8.34
C THR A 300 0.08 8.93 -7.45
N ILE A 301 0.14 8.38 -6.24
CA ILE A 301 1.21 8.63 -5.28
C ILE A 301 1.82 7.31 -4.82
N VAL A 302 3.10 7.34 -4.47
CA VAL A 302 3.80 6.20 -3.86
C VAL A 302 4.38 6.63 -2.53
N PRO A 303 3.61 6.57 -1.43
CA PRO A 303 4.14 6.85 -0.10
C PRO A 303 5.21 5.84 0.28
N ARG A 304 6.26 6.33 0.96
CA ARG A 304 7.34 5.56 1.57
C ARG A 304 7.34 5.81 3.07
N THR A 305 7.28 4.74 3.85
CA THR A 305 7.46 4.74 5.31
C THR A 305 8.77 4.06 5.66
N ARG A 306 9.77 4.83 6.09
CA ARG A 306 11.06 4.33 6.58
C ARG A 306 11.04 4.28 8.10
N VAL A 307 11.51 3.19 8.69
CA VAL A 307 11.52 3.00 10.16
C VAL A 307 12.94 2.79 10.68
N THR A 308 13.20 3.21 11.92
CA THR A 308 14.46 3.02 12.65
C THR A 308 14.17 2.37 14.00
N TYR A 309 14.67 1.15 14.22
CA TYR A 309 14.35 0.35 15.42
C TYR A 309 15.52 -0.52 15.91
N GLY A 310 16.75 -0.21 15.47
CA GLY A 310 17.98 -0.90 15.90
C GLY A 310 18.45 -2.05 15.01
N ASP A 311 17.73 -2.36 13.93
CA ASP A 311 18.09 -3.36 12.91
C ASP A 311 17.85 -2.81 11.49
N ILE A 312 18.25 -3.57 10.46
CA ILE A 312 18.10 -3.28 9.03
C ILE A 312 17.16 -4.25 8.32
N ILE A 313 16.53 -5.18 9.04
CA ILE A 313 15.56 -6.11 8.47
C ILE A 313 14.37 -5.33 7.89
N THR A 314 13.97 -5.68 6.68
CA THR A 314 12.81 -5.10 6.00
C THR A 314 11.57 -5.14 6.91
N PRO A 315 10.79 -4.05 7.01
CA PRO A 315 9.58 -4.06 7.81
C PRO A 315 8.54 -4.96 7.14
N THR A 316 7.72 -5.62 7.95
CA THR A 316 6.56 -6.36 7.45
C THR A 316 5.48 -5.36 7.07
N CYS A 317 4.87 -5.53 5.90
CA CYS A 317 3.64 -4.80 5.59
C CYS A 317 2.49 -5.36 6.41
N VAL A 318 1.70 -4.49 7.04
CA VAL A 318 0.42 -4.84 7.65
C VAL A 318 -0.68 -3.91 7.14
N VAL A 319 -1.84 -4.49 6.80
CA VAL A 319 -3.04 -3.74 6.39
C VAL A 319 -3.70 -3.20 7.65
N GLN A 320 -3.20 -2.08 8.13
CA GLN A 320 -3.68 -1.42 9.34
C GLN A 320 -3.47 0.08 9.22
N GLY A 321 -4.53 0.84 9.44
CA GLY A 321 -4.45 2.28 9.67
C GLY A 321 -4.86 2.65 11.09
N PHE A 322 -4.46 3.82 11.55
CA PHE A 322 -4.73 4.31 12.91
C PHE A 322 -5.51 5.63 12.92
N THR A 323 -5.37 6.44 11.87
CA THR A 323 -6.21 7.62 11.64
C THR A 323 -7.63 7.27 11.20
N GLY A 324 -8.59 8.11 11.58
CA GLY A 324 -9.97 8.12 11.10
C GLY A 324 -10.23 9.07 9.93
N GLU A 325 -9.25 9.91 9.56
CA GLU A 325 -9.28 10.68 8.32
C GLU A 325 -9.02 9.78 7.10
N THR A 326 -9.40 10.26 5.91
CA THR A 326 -9.35 9.48 4.66
C THR A 326 -8.84 10.27 3.47
N ASN A 327 -8.57 9.60 2.36
CA ASN A 327 -8.47 10.20 1.03
C ASN A 327 -9.26 9.38 -0.01
N ASN A 328 -9.49 9.95 -1.19
CA ASN A 328 -10.27 9.33 -2.26
C ASN A 328 -9.47 8.40 -3.20
N LEU A 329 -8.25 8.00 -2.84
CA LEU A 329 -7.42 7.07 -3.61
C LEU A 329 -7.69 5.61 -3.21
N SER A 330 -7.22 4.68 -4.02
CA SER A 330 -7.26 3.22 -3.81
C SER A 330 -5.87 2.63 -3.90
N PHE A 331 -5.66 1.43 -3.36
CA PHE A 331 -4.35 0.76 -3.41
C PHE A 331 -4.06 0.20 -4.79
N GLY A 332 -2.82 0.38 -5.25
CA GLY A 332 -2.36 -0.17 -6.52
C GLY A 332 -2.39 -1.70 -6.57
N PRO A 333 -2.29 -2.29 -7.76
CA PRO A 333 -2.37 -3.75 -7.97
C PRO A 333 -1.17 -4.54 -7.44
N ASN A 334 -0.08 -3.87 -7.07
CA ASN A 334 1.18 -4.52 -6.72
C ASN A 334 1.36 -4.57 -5.20
N ALA A 335 1.95 -5.67 -4.71
CA ALA A 335 2.42 -5.75 -3.33
C ALA A 335 3.40 -4.59 -3.03
N PRO A 336 3.39 -4.04 -1.80
CA PRO A 336 4.38 -3.07 -1.39
C PRO A 336 5.79 -3.54 -1.64
N ALA A 337 6.60 -2.64 -2.19
CA ALA A 337 7.98 -2.91 -2.52
C ALA A 337 8.91 -2.35 -1.44
N VAL A 338 10.06 -3.00 -1.32
CA VAL A 338 11.15 -2.54 -0.45
C VAL A 338 12.07 -1.65 -1.26
N SER A 339 12.52 -0.56 -0.66
CA SER A 339 13.47 0.36 -1.31
C SER A 339 14.56 0.80 -0.36
N GLN A 340 15.77 0.89 -0.89
CA GLN A 340 16.90 1.49 -0.19
C GLN A 340 16.88 3.03 -0.35
N PRO A 341 17.52 3.80 0.56
CA PRO A 341 18.17 3.33 1.79
C PRO A 341 17.20 2.96 2.93
N GLY A 342 17.60 1.99 3.76
CA GLY A 342 16.95 1.60 5.03
C GLY A 342 15.82 0.58 4.91
N PRO A 343 15.35 0.00 6.03
CA PRO A 343 14.11 -0.78 6.03
C PRO A 343 12.92 0.18 5.81
N ALA A 344 12.30 0.09 4.64
CA ALA A 344 11.18 0.94 4.24
C ALA A 344 10.09 0.13 3.55
N LEU A 345 8.85 0.60 3.72
CA LEU A 345 7.66 0.09 3.04
C LEU A 345 7.19 1.14 2.03
N MET A 346 6.89 0.74 0.80
CA MET A 346 6.28 1.61 -0.20
C MET A 346 4.96 1.02 -0.70
N SER A 347 3.90 1.82 -0.69
CA SER A 347 2.61 1.41 -1.25
C SER A 347 2.21 2.34 -2.38
N THR A 348 1.52 1.84 -3.40
CA THR A 348 0.97 2.69 -4.47
C THR A 348 -0.47 3.05 -4.12
N GLN A 349 -0.84 4.32 -4.26
CA GLN A 349 -2.22 4.78 -4.14
C GLN A 349 -2.62 5.56 -5.40
N SER A 350 -3.77 5.27 -5.99
CA SER A 350 -4.21 5.86 -7.26
C SER A 350 -5.71 6.16 -7.29
N SER A 351 -6.09 7.21 -8.01
CA SER A 351 -7.49 7.55 -8.28
C SER A 351 -8.07 6.72 -9.43
N ALA A 352 -7.25 5.96 -10.16
CA ALA A 352 -7.70 5.08 -11.23
C ALA A 352 -8.43 3.83 -10.72
N GLY A 353 -8.60 3.70 -9.39
CA GLY A 353 -9.07 2.49 -8.72
C GLY A 353 -7.93 1.50 -8.48
N GLY A 354 -8.24 0.36 -7.88
CA GLY A 354 -7.25 -0.69 -7.62
C GLY A 354 -7.71 -1.78 -6.65
N ALA A 355 -6.76 -2.55 -6.13
CA ALA A 355 -7.01 -3.72 -5.31
C ALA A 355 -7.61 -3.35 -3.94
N THR A 356 -8.37 -4.29 -3.36
CA THR A 356 -8.94 -4.19 -2.01
C THR A 356 -7.94 -4.54 -0.91
N SER A 357 -6.67 -4.76 -1.25
CA SER A 357 -5.61 -5.15 -0.34
C SER A 357 -4.39 -4.26 -0.51
N THR A 358 -3.71 -4.05 0.62
CA THR A 358 -2.65 -3.05 0.77
C THR A 358 -1.26 -3.69 0.96
N CYS A 359 -1.18 -5.02 1.17
CA CYS A 359 0.10 -5.74 1.35
C CYS A 359 0.44 -6.80 0.30
N ALA A 360 -0.54 -7.48 -0.30
CA ALA A 360 -0.34 -8.30 -1.50
C ALA A 360 -1.70 -8.69 -2.10
N ALA A 361 -1.78 -8.82 -3.42
CA ALA A 361 -2.99 -9.22 -4.10
C ALA A 361 -2.69 -10.25 -5.18
N ALA A 362 -3.67 -11.12 -5.42
CA ALA A 362 -3.68 -12.13 -6.46
C ALA A 362 -5.08 -12.22 -7.05
N VAL A 363 -5.23 -12.70 -8.27
CA VAL A 363 -6.54 -12.74 -8.93
C VAL A 363 -6.79 -14.05 -9.68
N THR A 364 -8.06 -14.43 -9.78
CA THR A 364 -8.55 -15.36 -10.82
C THR A 364 -9.72 -14.68 -11.52
N VAL A 365 -9.57 -14.45 -12.82
CA VAL A 365 -10.48 -13.61 -13.61
C VAL A 365 -10.79 -14.24 -14.95
N GLY A 366 -11.89 -13.80 -15.57
CA GLY A 366 -12.24 -14.24 -16.91
C GLY A 366 -12.54 -15.73 -16.98
N ASP A 367 -12.10 -16.36 -18.06
CA ASP A 367 -12.06 -17.79 -18.26
C ASP A 367 -10.91 -18.44 -17.47
N THR A 368 -10.80 -18.12 -16.18
CA THR A 368 -9.82 -18.69 -15.24
C THR A 368 -8.35 -18.43 -15.56
N HIS A 369 -8.05 -17.18 -15.91
CA HIS A 369 -6.70 -16.64 -15.84
C HIS A 369 -6.30 -16.35 -14.39
N LEU A 370 -5.17 -16.87 -13.93
CA LEU A 370 -4.66 -16.68 -12.58
C LEU A 370 -3.43 -15.76 -12.59
N GLN A 371 -3.37 -14.82 -11.64
CA GLN A 371 -2.18 -14.07 -11.33
C GLN A 371 -1.83 -14.26 -9.84
N THR A 372 -0.66 -14.82 -9.56
CA THR A 372 -0.23 -15.13 -8.18
C THR A 372 0.24 -13.87 -7.42
N PHE A 373 0.48 -13.99 -6.12
CA PHE A 373 0.92 -12.87 -5.26
C PHE A 373 2.27 -12.24 -5.66
N LEU A 374 3.14 -12.98 -6.35
CA LEU A 374 4.39 -12.44 -6.94
C LEU A 374 4.24 -12.02 -8.42
N GLY A 375 3.04 -12.10 -9.00
CA GLY A 375 2.78 -11.63 -10.36
C GLY A 375 3.06 -12.63 -11.48
N LEU A 376 3.07 -13.93 -11.19
CA LEU A 376 3.05 -14.98 -12.23
C LEU A 376 1.65 -15.10 -12.81
N PHE A 377 1.54 -14.99 -14.13
CA PHE A 377 0.28 -15.13 -14.86
C PHE A 377 0.19 -16.47 -15.60
N TYR A 378 -0.87 -17.25 -15.39
CA TYR A 378 -1.05 -18.53 -16.07
C TYR A 378 -2.53 -18.95 -16.14
N ASP A 379 -2.86 -19.81 -17.10
CA ASP A 379 -4.23 -20.30 -17.31
C ASP A 379 -4.47 -21.60 -16.53
N PHE A 380 -5.63 -21.71 -15.88
CA PHE A 380 -6.00 -22.90 -15.10
C PHE A 380 -7.44 -23.32 -15.41
N GLN A 381 -7.62 -24.09 -16.49
CA GLN A 381 -8.92 -24.42 -17.09
C GLN A 381 -9.57 -25.70 -16.53
N ALA A 382 -9.19 -26.14 -15.33
CA ALA A 382 -9.75 -27.34 -14.72
C ALA A 382 -11.12 -27.03 -14.09
N SER A 383 -12.11 -27.91 -14.23
CA SER A 383 -13.40 -27.74 -13.53
C SER A 383 -13.36 -28.45 -12.18
N GLY A 384 -13.88 -27.81 -11.12
CA GLY A 384 -13.82 -28.27 -9.73
C GLY A 384 -13.97 -27.18 -8.68
N ASP A 385 -14.02 -27.58 -7.41
CA ASP A 385 -13.74 -26.67 -6.30
C ASP A 385 -12.24 -26.70 -6.01
N PHE A 386 -11.59 -25.54 -5.93
CA PHE A 386 -10.14 -25.44 -5.71
C PHE A 386 -9.80 -24.45 -4.61
N VAL A 387 -8.71 -24.74 -3.87
CA VAL A 387 -8.11 -23.77 -2.95
C VAL A 387 -7.35 -22.73 -3.77
N LEU A 388 -7.85 -21.50 -3.79
CA LEU A 388 -7.15 -20.37 -4.41
C LEU A 388 -6.00 -19.90 -3.53
N ALA A 389 -6.27 -19.66 -2.25
CA ALA A 389 -5.28 -19.20 -1.29
C ALA A 389 -5.61 -19.74 0.11
N GLN A 390 -4.59 -20.11 0.86
CA GLN A 390 -4.68 -20.54 2.25
C GLN A 390 -3.52 -19.93 3.02
N VAL A 391 -3.85 -19.23 4.10
CA VAL A 391 -2.94 -18.73 5.12
C VAL A 391 -3.39 -19.30 6.45
N ASP A 392 -2.60 -20.24 6.98
CA ASP A 392 -2.97 -20.97 8.18
C ASP A 392 -2.94 -20.10 9.44
N PRO A 393 -3.81 -20.37 10.43
CA PRO A 393 -4.89 -21.37 10.40
C PRO A 393 -6.25 -20.81 9.93
N ASP A 394 -6.34 -19.49 9.75
CA ASP A 394 -7.63 -18.78 9.83
C ASP A 394 -8.16 -18.25 8.51
N PHE A 395 -7.39 -18.27 7.41
CA PHE A 395 -7.81 -17.70 6.14
C PHE A 395 -7.71 -18.71 4.99
N VAL A 396 -8.85 -19.09 4.42
CA VAL A 396 -8.93 -19.98 3.25
C VAL A 396 -9.90 -19.41 2.24
N VAL A 397 -9.48 -19.38 0.97
CA VAL A 397 -10.30 -18.97 -0.17
C VAL A 397 -10.43 -20.14 -1.14
N GLN A 398 -11.67 -20.46 -1.51
CA GLN A 398 -11.98 -21.48 -2.50
C GLN A 398 -12.79 -20.87 -3.64
N ALA A 399 -12.59 -21.36 -4.86
CA ALA A 399 -13.45 -21.05 -6.00
C ALA A 399 -13.96 -22.31 -6.68
N ARG A 400 -15.18 -22.24 -7.19
CA ARG A 400 -15.77 -23.25 -8.07
C ARG A 400 -15.55 -22.82 -9.51
N GLN A 401 -14.82 -23.63 -10.25
CA GLN A 401 -14.59 -23.47 -11.68
C GLN A 401 -15.45 -24.47 -12.44
N VAL A 402 -16.17 -24.01 -13.47
CA VAL A 402 -17.11 -24.81 -14.26
C VAL A 402 -16.74 -24.73 -15.73
N SER A 403 -16.83 -25.84 -16.46
CA SER A 403 -16.45 -25.89 -17.87
C SER A 403 -17.43 -25.12 -18.77
N GLY A 404 -16.90 -24.52 -19.83
CA GLY A 404 -17.69 -23.95 -20.92
C GLY A 404 -18.28 -25.00 -21.89
N ALA A 405 -18.14 -26.30 -21.59
CA ALA A 405 -18.68 -27.37 -22.43
C ALA A 405 -20.21 -27.27 -22.65
N PRO A 406 -20.72 -27.66 -23.83
CA PRO A 406 -19.99 -28.23 -24.96
C PRO A 406 -19.37 -27.18 -25.90
N THR A 407 -19.65 -25.89 -25.71
CA THR A 407 -19.23 -24.82 -26.62
C THR A 407 -17.73 -24.55 -26.53
N TRP A 408 -17.21 -24.47 -25.29
CA TRP A 408 -15.80 -24.19 -24.99
C TRP A 408 -15.30 -25.21 -23.95
N PRO A 409 -15.12 -26.48 -24.33
CA PRO A 409 -14.83 -27.57 -23.39
C PRO A 409 -13.44 -27.48 -22.75
N ASP A 410 -12.52 -26.72 -23.36
CA ASP A 410 -11.15 -26.51 -22.89
C ASP A 410 -10.97 -25.16 -22.16
N ALA A 411 -12.08 -24.48 -21.85
CA ALA A 411 -12.12 -23.26 -21.05
C ALA A 411 -13.08 -23.42 -19.87
N SER A 412 -12.86 -22.65 -18.80
CA SER A 412 -13.66 -22.69 -17.58
C SER A 412 -13.83 -21.30 -16.98
N VAL A 413 -14.88 -21.09 -16.18
CA VAL A 413 -15.12 -19.81 -15.50
C VAL A 413 -15.32 -20.04 -14.01
N ASN A 414 -14.97 -19.04 -13.19
CA ASN A 414 -15.36 -19.04 -11.78
C ASN A 414 -16.89 -18.83 -11.66
N ASN A 415 -17.59 -19.82 -11.13
CA ASN A 415 -19.04 -19.80 -10.90
C ASN A 415 -19.38 -19.43 -9.44
N ALA A 416 -18.48 -19.66 -8.50
CA ALA A 416 -18.69 -19.32 -7.09
C ALA A 416 -17.35 -19.11 -6.39
N VAL A 417 -17.37 -18.32 -5.31
CA VAL A 417 -16.21 -18.10 -4.44
C VAL A 417 -16.65 -18.13 -2.99
N ALA A 418 -15.85 -18.73 -2.12
CA ALA A 418 -16.11 -18.76 -0.69
C ALA A 418 -14.83 -18.56 0.10
N THR A 419 -15.00 -18.04 1.31
CA THR A 419 -13.92 -17.83 2.25
C THR A 419 -14.28 -18.29 3.64
N GLN A 420 -13.28 -18.77 4.35
CA GLN A 420 -13.27 -18.87 5.79
C GLN A 420 -12.28 -17.85 6.33
N MET A 421 -12.73 -17.04 7.29
CA MET A 421 -11.95 -16.05 8.04
C MET A 421 -12.25 -16.29 9.53
N GLY A 422 -11.30 -16.92 10.23
CA GLY A 422 -11.54 -17.48 11.56
C GLY A 422 -12.65 -18.55 11.51
N LYS A 423 -13.76 -18.31 12.22
CA LYS A 423 -14.93 -19.21 12.21
C LYS A 423 -16.01 -18.76 11.24
N THR A 424 -15.87 -17.56 10.69
CA THR A 424 -16.86 -16.96 9.81
C THR A 424 -16.65 -17.44 8.39
N GLN A 425 -17.70 -17.98 7.78
CA GLN A 425 -17.70 -18.44 6.40
C GLN A 425 -18.63 -17.55 5.57
N VAL A 426 -18.14 -17.09 4.43
CA VAL A 426 -18.92 -16.31 3.46
C VAL A 426 -18.77 -16.94 2.09
N ALA A 427 -19.87 -17.16 1.38
CA ALA A 427 -19.88 -17.71 0.03
C ALA A 427 -20.73 -16.85 -0.91
N ILE A 428 -20.20 -16.59 -2.09
CA ILE A 428 -20.83 -15.86 -3.18
C ILE A 428 -21.10 -16.83 -4.32
N CYS A 429 -22.37 -17.02 -4.65
CA CYS A 429 -22.83 -17.99 -5.64
C CYS A 429 -23.43 -17.26 -6.85
N LEU A 430 -23.06 -17.64 -8.08
CA LEU A 430 -23.65 -17.03 -9.28
C LEU A 430 -25.11 -17.46 -9.51
N ALA A 431 -25.44 -18.73 -9.27
CA ALA A 431 -26.72 -19.34 -9.66
C ALA A 431 -27.87 -19.20 -8.63
N GLN A 432 -27.57 -18.77 -7.40
CA GLN A 432 -28.50 -18.64 -6.28
C GLN A 432 -28.08 -17.41 -5.48
N THR A 433 -29.01 -16.73 -4.78
CA THR A 433 -28.80 -15.50 -3.99
C THR A 433 -27.32 -15.24 -3.67
N PRO A 434 -26.71 -14.14 -4.18
CA PRO A 434 -25.27 -14.03 -4.32
C PRO A 434 -24.51 -13.99 -2.99
N LEU A 435 -25.16 -14.05 -1.83
CA LEU A 435 -24.50 -14.02 -0.53
C LEU A 435 -25.05 -15.12 0.40
N ASN A 436 -24.15 -15.92 0.95
CA ASN A 436 -24.40 -16.88 2.01
C ASN A 436 -23.39 -16.64 3.15
N ILE A 437 -23.88 -16.67 4.39
CA ILE A 437 -23.09 -16.44 5.60
C ILE A 437 -23.32 -17.61 6.56
N ASN A 438 -22.24 -18.28 6.95
CA ASN A 438 -22.27 -19.44 7.85
C ASN A 438 -23.30 -20.49 7.43
N GLY A 439 -23.36 -20.79 6.13
CA GLY A 439 -24.26 -21.79 5.57
C GLY A 439 -25.69 -21.31 5.28
N LYS A 440 -26.02 -20.03 5.55
CA LYS A 440 -27.38 -19.50 5.40
C LYS A 440 -27.42 -18.36 4.37
N PRO A 441 -28.46 -18.27 3.54
CA PRO A 441 -28.66 -17.12 2.65
C PRO A 441 -28.74 -15.81 3.44
N ALA A 442 -28.14 -14.76 2.89
CA ALA A 442 -28.21 -13.40 3.44
C ALA A 442 -28.44 -12.39 2.31
N GLU A 443 -29.01 -11.24 2.66
CA GLU A 443 -29.19 -10.12 1.74
C GLU A 443 -28.35 -8.94 2.21
N LEU A 444 -27.79 -8.22 1.24
CA LEU A 444 -27.05 -6.99 1.47
C LEU A 444 -27.34 -6.06 0.31
N ASP A 445 -27.93 -4.90 0.61
CA ASP A 445 -28.23 -3.88 -0.39
C ASP A 445 -26.95 -3.23 -0.92
N ASP A 446 -27.04 -2.66 -2.12
CA ASP A 446 -25.94 -1.89 -2.69
C ASP A 446 -25.57 -0.68 -1.80
N GLY A 447 -24.27 -0.45 -1.64
CA GLY A 447 -23.70 0.59 -0.79
C GLY A 447 -23.82 0.31 0.70
N LYS A 448 -24.19 -0.91 1.11
CA LYS A 448 -24.27 -1.30 2.52
C LYS A 448 -23.14 -2.23 2.93
N SER A 449 -22.91 -2.27 4.24
CA SER A 449 -22.03 -3.21 4.93
C SER A 449 -22.80 -4.05 5.94
N LEU A 450 -22.25 -5.23 6.24
CA LEU A 450 -22.72 -6.14 7.26
C LEU A 450 -21.52 -6.63 8.09
N PRO A 451 -21.36 -6.15 9.34
CA PRO A 451 -20.37 -6.70 10.25
C PRO A 451 -20.80 -8.08 10.74
N LEU A 452 -19.85 -9.02 10.82
CA LEU A 452 -20.03 -10.41 11.21
C LEU A 452 -19.18 -10.75 12.45
N GLY A 453 -19.17 -12.03 12.83
CA GLY A 453 -18.28 -12.54 13.87
C GLY A 453 -16.80 -12.45 13.46
N ASP A 454 -15.90 -12.65 14.44
CA ASP A 454 -14.44 -12.71 14.23
C ASP A 454 -13.81 -11.48 13.58
N GLY A 455 -14.49 -10.33 13.62
CA GLY A 455 -14.03 -9.09 12.99
C GLY A 455 -14.10 -9.11 11.46
N VAL A 456 -14.99 -9.93 10.89
CA VAL A 456 -15.24 -9.99 9.44
C VAL A 456 -16.31 -8.99 9.05
N ASP A 457 -16.07 -8.21 8.00
CA ASP A 457 -17.02 -7.28 7.41
C ASP A 457 -17.33 -7.70 5.97
N VAL A 458 -18.60 -7.61 5.56
CA VAL A 458 -19.03 -7.80 4.16
C VAL A 458 -19.62 -6.50 3.64
N TRP A 459 -19.11 -6.01 2.51
CA TRP A 459 -19.60 -4.85 1.80
C TRP A 459 -20.15 -5.23 0.44
N ARG A 460 -21.16 -4.50 -0.04
CA ARG A 460 -21.63 -4.59 -1.43
C ARG A 460 -21.49 -3.23 -2.12
N ILE A 461 -20.81 -3.22 -3.26
CA ILE A 461 -20.70 -2.06 -4.16
C ILE A 461 -21.03 -2.50 -5.58
N GLY A 462 -22.16 -2.04 -6.10
CA GLY A 462 -22.72 -2.47 -7.37
C GLY A 462 -22.88 -3.99 -7.42
N ASN A 463 -22.14 -4.61 -8.33
CA ASN A 463 -22.10 -6.06 -8.52
C ASN A 463 -20.95 -6.76 -7.77
N ALA A 464 -20.16 -6.03 -6.98
CA ALA A 464 -19.04 -6.58 -6.23
C ALA A 464 -19.36 -6.75 -4.75
N TYR A 465 -18.92 -7.87 -4.18
CA TYR A 465 -18.86 -8.11 -2.74
C TYR A 465 -17.42 -8.00 -2.28
N LEU A 466 -17.18 -7.26 -1.20
CA LEU A 466 -15.88 -7.17 -0.55
C LEU A 466 -15.99 -7.72 0.87
N ILE A 467 -15.25 -8.78 1.15
CA ILE A 467 -15.17 -9.43 2.45
C ILE A 467 -13.78 -9.13 3.03
N THR A 468 -13.71 -8.65 4.27
CA THR A 468 -12.44 -8.33 4.93
C THR A 468 -12.42 -8.85 6.36
N ASP A 469 -11.28 -9.36 6.83
CA ASP A 469 -11.08 -9.64 8.27
C ASP A 469 -10.34 -8.48 8.98
N GLN A 470 -10.25 -8.59 10.31
CA GLN A 470 -9.55 -7.61 11.17
C GLN A 470 -8.05 -7.47 10.88
N ASN A 471 -7.43 -8.51 10.30
CA ASN A 471 -6.02 -8.52 9.92
C ASN A 471 -5.82 -7.89 8.52
N GLY A 472 -6.90 -7.66 7.78
CA GLY A 472 -6.93 -7.12 6.44
C GLY A 472 -6.75 -8.11 5.31
N ASN A 473 -6.88 -9.42 5.59
CA ASN A 473 -7.12 -10.36 4.51
C ASN A 473 -8.47 -10.01 3.87
N SER A 474 -8.54 -10.11 2.55
CA SER A 474 -9.72 -9.66 1.82
C SER A 474 -10.00 -10.50 0.59
N ILE A 475 -11.27 -10.47 0.18
CA ILE A 475 -11.72 -10.98 -1.10
C ILE A 475 -12.64 -9.97 -1.73
N ARG A 476 -12.41 -9.68 -3.01
CA ARG A 476 -13.37 -8.99 -3.88
C ARG A 476 -13.94 -9.99 -4.87
N ALA A 477 -15.24 -10.21 -4.83
CA ALA A 477 -15.99 -11.04 -5.77
C ALA A 477 -16.87 -10.14 -6.64
N GLU A 478 -16.46 -9.91 -7.88
CA GLU A 478 -17.25 -9.15 -8.86
C GLU A 478 -18.14 -10.09 -9.67
N VAL A 479 -19.44 -10.04 -9.40
CA VAL A 479 -20.45 -10.95 -9.94
C VAL A 479 -20.94 -10.42 -11.29
N ASN A 480 -20.51 -11.05 -12.37
CA ASN A 480 -21.00 -10.79 -13.72
C ASN A 480 -22.18 -11.74 -14.04
N PRO A 481 -22.89 -11.58 -15.19
CA PRO A 481 -24.04 -12.41 -15.48
C PRO A 481 -23.75 -13.92 -15.55
N THR A 482 -22.57 -14.31 -16.04
CA THR A 482 -22.21 -15.73 -16.27
C THR A 482 -20.89 -16.17 -15.62
N TRP A 483 -20.16 -15.27 -14.94
CA TRP A 483 -18.89 -15.58 -14.25
C TRP A 483 -18.64 -14.65 -13.07
N ILE A 484 -17.64 -14.97 -12.25
CA ILE A 484 -17.19 -14.13 -11.13
C ILE A 484 -15.70 -13.83 -11.32
N ASN A 485 -15.33 -12.55 -11.28
CA ASN A 485 -13.93 -12.18 -11.13
C ASN A 485 -13.59 -12.15 -9.63
N VAL A 486 -12.51 -12.82 -9.23
CA VAL A 486 -12.10 -12.91 -7.83
C VAL A 486 -10.73 -12.26 -7.64
N SER A 487 -10.64 -11.34 -6.70
CA SER A 487 -9.37 -10.83 -6.18
C SER A 487 -9.20 -11.27 -4.73
N VAL A 488 -8.03 -11.80 -4.40
CA VAL A 488 -7.65 -12.19 -3.03
C VAL A 488 -6.56 -11.25 -2.55
N GLY A 489 -6.73 -10.73 -1.35
CA GLY A 489 -5.85 -9.78 -0.72
C GLY A 489 -5.31 -10.29 0.62
N LEU A 490 -4.04 -10.03 0.92
CA LEU A 490 -3.42 -10.40 2.18
C LEU A 490 -3.26 -9.20 3.10
N GLY A 491 -3.59 -9.43 4.37
CA GLY A 491 -3.44 -8.50 5.48
C GLY A 491 -1.99 -8.23 5.88
N ARG A 492 -1.08 -9.11 5.50
CA ARG A 492 0.32 -9.11 5.94
C ARG A 492 1.23 -9.63 4.85
N TRP A 493 2.38 -8.99 4.64
CA TRP A 493 3.37 -9.44 3.65
C TRP A 493 4.82 -9.17 4.11
N PRO A 494 5.76 -10.13 3.94
CA PRO A 494 5.54 -11.48 3.42
C PRO A 494 4.78 -12.37 4.40
N THR A 495 4.00 -13.30 3.84
CA THR A 495 3.28 -14.34 4.58
C THR A 495 3.39 -15.64 3.77
N GLU A 496 3.48 -16.78 4.44
CA GLU A 496 3.42 -18.08 3.77
C GLU A 496 2.00 -18.34 3.27
N VAL A 497 1.86 -18.65 1.99
CA VAL A 497 0.58 -18.89 1.34
C VAL A 497 0.65 -20.18 0.55
N HIS A 498 -0.45 -20.92 0.56
CA HIS A 498 -0.63 -22.14 -0.20
C HIS A 498 -1.85 -22.02 -1.13
N GLY A 499 -1.92 -22.82 -2.20
CA GLY A 499 -3.02 -22.81 -3.16
C GLY A 499 -2.62 -22.34 -4.56
N LEU A 500 -3.60 -22.22 -5.45
CA LEU A 500 -3.38 -21.86 -6.84
C LEU A 500 -2.78 -20.44 -7.04
N LEU A 501 -3.06 -19.51 -6.12
CA LEU A 501 -2.57 -18.13 -6.20
C LEU A 501 -1.20 -17.93 -5.51
N ALA A 502 -0.61 -19.00 -4.97
CA ALA A 502 0.64 -18.95 -4.23
C ALA A 502 1.87 -19.23 -5.13
N ASN A 503 2.97 -18.54 -4.84
CA ASN A 503 4.28 -18.85 -5.38
C ASN A 503 5.07 -19.74 -4.41
N ALA A 504 5.91 -20.62 -4.93
CA ALA A 504 6.84 -21.42 -4.15
C ALA A 504 8.17 -20.68 -3.93
N ASN A 505 8.78 -20.88 -2.75
CA ASN A 505 10.14 -20.43 -2.43
C ASN A 505 10.41 -18.92 -2.60
N GLY A 506 9.38 -18.07 -2.60
CA GLY A 506 9.52 -16.65 -2.91
C GLY A 506 9.99 -16.37 -4.35
N ASN A 507 9.85 -17.33 -5.26
CA ASN A 507 10.24 -17.22 -6.66
C ASN A 507 9.00 -17.04 -7.54
N VAL A 508 8.96 -15.96 -8.32
CA VAL A 508 7.84 -15.69 -9.23
C VAL A 508 7.64 -16.81 -10.27
N ASN A 509 8.69 -17.49 -10.69
CA ASN A 509 8.59 -18.55 -11.70
C ASN A 509 8.21 -19.93 -11.14
N GLN A 510 7.91 -20.03 -9.85
CA GLN A 510 7.64 -21.32 -9.21
C GLN A 510 6.29 -21.35 -8.50
N ILE A 511 5.58 -22.46 -8.66
CA ILE A 511 4.36 -22.83 -7.91
C ILE A 511 4.57 -24.21 -7.28
N ALA A 512 3.81 -24.55 -6.24
CA ALA A 512 3.93 -25.86 -5.60
C ALA A 512 2.59 -26.56 -5.51
N ALA A 513 2.58 -27.87 -5.78
CA ALA A 513 1.49 -28.76 -5.43
C ALA A 513 1.36 -28.89 -3.90
N ARG A 514 0.23 -29.40 -3.42
CA ARG A 514 -0.04 -29.56 -1.97
C ARG A 514 0.99 -30.44 -1.24
N ASP A 515 1.64 -31.37 -1.94
CA ASP A 515 2.69 -32.24 -1.39
C ASP A 515 4.10 -31.60 -1.38
N GLY A 516 4.21 -30.34 -1.81
CA GLY A 516 5.47 -29.61 -1.89
C GLY A 516 6.23 -29.78 -3.20
N THR A 517 5.72 -30.57 -4.15
CA THR A 517 6.34 -30.69 -5.49
C THR A 517 6.29 -29.35 -6.21
N VAL A 518 7.45 -28.82 -6.58
CA VAL A 518 7.58 -27.52 -7.25
C VAL A 518 7.49 -27.70 -8.77
N LEU A 519 6.66 -26.88 -9.41
CA LEU A 519 6.62 -26.69 -10.86
C LEU A 519 7.27 -25.34 -11.16
N GLU A 520 8.11 -25.30 -12.19
CA GLU A 520 8.81 -24.10 -12.64
C GLU A 520 8.44 -23.77 -14.09
N VAL A 521 8.33 -22.48 -14.40
CA VAL A 521 8.01 -21.99 -15.75
C VAL A 521 9.12 -22.38 -16.75
N PRO A 522 8.78 -22.83 -17.97
CA PRO A 522 7.43 -23.04 -18.50
C PRO A 522 6.78 -24.35 -17.99
N PHE A 523 5.49 -24.30 -17.67
CA PHE A 523 4.77 -25.45 -17.13
C PHE A 523 4.48 -26.50 -18.21
N SER A 524 4.68 -27.77 -17.86
CA SER A 524 4.17 -28.86 -18.69
C SER A 524 2.65 -29.00 -18.48
N PHE A 525 1.93 -29.30 -19.55
CA PHE A 525 0.48 -29.52 -19.47
C PHE A 525 0.12 -30.69 -18.54
N GLU A 526 0.89 -31.78 -18.62
CA GLU A 526 0.68 -32.98 -17.82
C GLU A 526 0.87 -32.69 -16.34
N ASP A 527 1.97 -32.03 -15.95
CA ASP A 527 2.24 -31.73 -14.54
C ASP A 527 1.19 -30.77 -13.97
N LEU A 528 0.80 -29.73 -14.74
CA LEU A 528 -0.16 -28.74 -14.29
C LEU A 528 -1.55 -29.35 -14.07
N TYR A 529 -2.06 -30.14 -15.02
CA TYR A 529 -3.45 -30.60 -14.99
C TYR A 529 -3.65 -31.98 -14.35
N THR A 530 -2.62 -32.83 -14.24
CA THR A 530 -2.77 -34.15 -13.63
C THR A 530 -2.35 -34.20 -12.16
N HIS A 531 -1.18 -33.65 -11.80
CA HIS A 531 -0.69 -33.67 -10.43
C HIS A 531 -1.07 -32.39 -9.68
N TYR A 532 -0.64 -31.24 -10.19
CA TYR A 532 -0.80 -29.96 -9.51
C TYR A 532 -2.28 -29.59 -9.30
N ALA A 533 -3.10 -29.63 -10.36
CA ALA A 533 -4.53 -29.33 -10.28
C ALA A 533 -5.27 -30.24 -9.29
N ASN A 534 -5.00 -31.55 -9.34
CA ASN A 534 -5.64 -32.51 -8.44
C ASN A 534 -5.18 -32.35 -6.99
N SER A 535 -3.96 -31.90 -6.75
CA SER A 535 -3.46 -31.64 -5.39
C SER A 535 -4.21 -30.48 -4.70
N TRP A 536 -4.68 -29.50 -5.47
CA TRP A 536 -5.39 -28.31 -4.95
C TRP A 536 -6.92 -28.42 -5.01
N ARG A 537 -7.44 -29.48 -5.64
CA ARG A 537 -8.88 -29.77 -5.69
C ARG A 537 -9.41 -30.07 -4.29
N VAL A 538 -10.48 -29.39 -3.93
CA VAL A 538 -11.12 -29.51 -2.61
C VAL A 538 -12.07 -30.71 -2.62
N PRO A 539 -11.94 -31.65 -1.67
CA PRO A 539 -12.89 -32.75 -1.58
C PRO A 539 -14.26 -32.25 -1.08
N PRO A 540 -15.38 -32.90 -1.46
CA PRO A 540 -16.73 -32.40 -1.17
C PRO A 540 -17.09 -32.19 0.31
N TYR A 541 -16.34 -32.79 1.24
CA TYR A 541 -16.56 -32.63 2.68
C TYR A 541 -15.78 -31.44 3.30
N GLU A 542 -14.82 -30.87 2.58
CA GLU A 542 -14.06 -29.67 2.94
C GLU A 542 -14.52 -28.42 2.14
N SER A 543 -15.44 -28.59 1.19
CA SER A 543 -15.90 -27.51 0.32
C SER A 543 -16.78 -26.51 1.05
N LEU A 544 -16.29 -25.27 1.12
CA LEU A 544 -17.04 -24.08 1.57
C LEU A 544 -18.17 -23.71 0.59
N LEU A 545 -18.14 -24.27 -0.62
CA LEU A 545 -19.03 -23.98 -1.74
C LEU A 545 -20.18 -24.98 -1.85
N SER A 546 -20.34 -25.88 -0.89
CA SER A 546 -21.46 -26.83 -0.83
C SER A 546 -22.83 -26.14 -0.82
N VAL A 547 -22.91 -24.90 -0.32
CA VAL A 547 -24.12 -24.06 -0.35
C VAL A 547 -24.49 -23.57 -1.76
N CYS A 548 -23.54 -23.50 -2.70
CA CYS A 548 -23.77 -22.99 -4.05
C CYS A 548 -24.29 -24.07 -5.04
N GLY A 549 -25.17 -24.98 -4.60
CA GLY A 549 -25.76 -26.02 -5.46
C GLY A 549 -25.66 -27.47 -4.99
N GLY A 550 -25.16 -27.74 -3.76
CA GLY A 550 -25.09 -29.08 -3.17
C GLY A 550 -23.92 -29.95 -3.67
N LYS A 551 -23.63 -31.05 -2.95
CA LYS A 551 -22.46 -31.95 -3.20
C LYS A 551 -22.49 -32.69 -4.56
N ALA A 552 -23.64 -32.76 -5.22
CA ALA A 552 -23.83 -33.49 -6.48
C ALA A 552 -23.65 -32.61 -7.74
N ALA A 553 -23.33 -31.32 -7.57
CA ALA A 553 -23.25 -30.33 -8.66
C ALA A 553 -21.82 -29.88 -9.01
N VAL A 554 -20.78 -30.48 -8.40
CA VAL A 554 -19.39 -30.11 -8.69
C VAL A 554 -18.91 -30.91 -9.91
N GLU A 555 -18.72 -30.21 -11.02
CA GLU A 555 -18.11 -30.78 -12.22
C GLU A 555 -16.61 -31.03 -11.97
N HIS A 556 -16.11 -32.21 -12.31
CA HIS A 556 -14.69 -32.53 -12.23
C HIS A 556 -14.16 -32.83 -13.64
N GLY A 557 -13.19 -32.05 -14.08
CA GLY A 557 -12.59 -32.19 -15.39
C GLY A 557 -11.25 -31.46 -15.50
N ILE A 558 -10.54 -31.77 -16.59
CA ILE A 558 -9.36 -31.07 -17.06
C ILE A 558 -9.55 -30.81 -18.56
N PRO A 559 -8.94 -29.75 -19.12
CA PRO A 559 -8.97 -29.52 -20.57
C PRO A 559 -8.29 -30.67 -21.31
N LYS A 560 -8.55 -30.80 -22.62
CA LYS A 560 -7.88 -31.78 -23.49
C LYS A 560 -6.49 -31.32 -23.93
N GLY A 561 -6.26 -30.01 -23.90
CA GLY A 561 -4.99 -29.38 -24.24
C GLY A 561 -5.00 -27.90 -23.86
N PRO A 562 -3.86 -27.22 -23.94
CA PRO A 562 -3.82 -25.77 -23.81
C PRO A 562 -4.74 -25.10 -24.85
N PHE A 563 -5.43 -24.04 -24.45
CA PHE A 563 -6.34 -23.29 -25.31
C PHE A 563 -6.03 -21.80 -25.21
N TYR A 564 -5.69 -21.19 -26.34
CA TYR A 564 -5.24 -19.80 -26.41
C TYR A 564 -6.04 -19.02 -27.45
N ALA A 565 -5.91 -17.68 -27.43
CA ALA A 565 -6.55 -16.80 -28.41
C ALA A 565 -6.26 -17.16 -29.88
N ASN A 566 -5.08 -17.71 -30.19
CA ASN A 566 -4.70 -18.15 -31.55
C ASN A 566 -5.35 -19.47 -31.98
N ASP A 567 -6.02 -20.18 -31.07
CA ASP A 567 -6.72 -21.44 -31.38
C ASP A 567 -8.22 -21.19 -31.69
N LEU A 568 -8.68 -19.94 -31.58
CA LEU A 568 -9.99 -19.47 -32.01
C LEU A 568 -10.11 -19.44 -33.54
N ASP A 569 -11.35 -19.49 -34.05
CA ASP A 569 -11.62 -19.13 -35.44
C ASP A 569 -11.10 -17.72 -35.73
N ALA A 570 -10.45 -17.54 -36.90
CA ALA A 570 -9.76 -16.29 -37.24
C ALA A 570 -10.68 -15.06 -37.17
N LYS A 571 -11.96 -15.21 -37.52
CA LYS A 571 -12.91 -14.09 -37.47
C LYS A 571 -13.31 -13.76 -36.03
N ILE A 572 -13.56 -14.78 -35.22
CA ILE A 572 -13.85 -14.63 -33.79
C ILE A 572 -12.67 -13.96 -33.07
N GLN A 573 -11.45 -14.43 -33.35
CA GLN A 573 -10.23 -13.87 -32.80
C GLN A 573 -10.07 -12.38 -33.15
N GLU A 574 -10.23 -12.02 -34.42
CA GLU A 574 -10.08 -10.64 -34.88
C GLU A 574 -11.11 -9.71 -34.22
N ASP A 575 -12.38 -10.14 -34.17
CA ASP A 575 -13.47 -9.36 -33.58
C ASP A 575 -13.28 -9.18 -32.06
N ALA A 576 -12.90 -10.24 -31.34
CA ALA A 576 -12.64 -10.18 -29.90
C ALA A 576 -11.41 -9.31 -29.59
N LYS A 577 -10.32 -9.46 -30.34
CA LYS A 577 -9.11 -8.63 -30.19
C LYS A 577 -9.40 -7.15 -30.43
N MET A 578 -10.28 -6.84 -31.39
CA MET A 578 -10.73 -5.47 -31.65
C MET A 578 -11.47 -4.87 -30.46
N VAL A 579 -12.36 -5.65 -29.81
CA VAL A 579 -13.05 -5.23 -28.59
C VAL A 579 -12.05 -4.91 -27.48
N CYS A 580 -11.06 -5.79 -27.25
CA CYS A 580 -10.04 -5.59 -26.21
C CYS A 580 -9.17 -4.36 -26.44
N LYS A 581 -8.70 -4.15 -27.68
CA LYS A 581 -7.94 -2.94 -28.03
C LYS A 581 -8.78 -1.68 -27.87
N ALA A 582 -10.05 -1.72 -28.27
CA ALA A 582 -10.98 -0.60 -28.10
C ALA A 582 -11.26 -0.30 -26.62
N ALA A 583 -11.24 -1.32 -25.75
CA ALA A 583 -11.34 -1.15 -24.30
C ALA A 583 -10.06 -0.57 -23.66
N GLY A 584 -8.93 -0.52 -24.39
CA GLY A 584 -7.66 0.02 -23.92
C GLY A 584 -6.72 -1.01 -23.31
N VAL A 585 -6.95 -2.31 -23.55
CA VAL A 585 -6.04 -3.37 -23.10
C VAL A 585 -4.72 -3.30 -23.89
N LYS A 586 -3.60 -3.27 -23.17
CA LYS A 586 -2.25 -3.13 -23.74
C LYS A 586 -1.79 -4.46 -24.38
N GLU A 587 -1.01 -4.37 -25.45
CA GLU A 587 -0.37 -5.52 -26.10
C GLU A 587 0.46 -6.35 -25.10
N GLY A 588 0.47 -7.67 -25.30
CA GLY A 588 1.12 -8.65 -24.42
C GLY A 588 0.15 -9.71 -23.89
N PRO A 589 0.53 -10.47 -22.86
CA PRO A 589 -0.23 -11.63 -22.36
C PRO A 589 -1.68 -11.29 -21.97
N LEU A 590 -1.91 -10.10 -21.41
CA LEU A 590 -3.24 -9.65 -21.00
C LEU A 590 -4.17 -9.35 -22.18
N LEU A 591 -3.63 -8.97 -23.34
CA LEU A 591 -4.45 -8.79 -24.54
C LEU A 591 -4.89 -10.14 -25.12
N ASP A 592 -4.03 -11.14 -25.08
CA ASP A 592 -4.37 -12.49 -25.53
C ASP A 592 -5.42 -13.11 -24.59
N ALA A 593 -5.24 -12.97 -23.27
CA ALA A 593 -6.23 -13.33 -22.26
C ALA A 593 -7.59 -12.64 -22.51
N CYS A 594 -7.58 -11.31 -22.67
CA CYS A 594 -8.79 -10.56 -23.00
C CYS A 594 -9.47 -11.05 -24.29
N THR A 595 -8.68 -11.37 -25.32
CA THR A 595 -9.20 -11.84 -26.61
C THR A 595 -9.92 -13.17 -26.44
N LEU A 596 -9.34 -14.07 -25.64
CA LEU A 596 -9.96 -15.35 -25.31
C LEU A 596 -11.25 -15.14 -24.52
N ASP A 597 -11.21 -14.34 -23.46
CA ASP A 597 -12.35 -14.00 -22.61
C ASP A 597 -13.55 -13.47 -23.39
N VAL A 598 -13.34 -12.44 -24.22
CA VAL A 598 -14.43 -11.84 -25.00
C VAL A 598 -15.07 -12.86 -25.96
N ALA A 599 -14.29 -13.81 -26.48
CA ALA A 599 -14.77 -14.86 -27.36
C ALA A 599 -15.50 -15.98 -26.60
N VAL A 600 -14.89 -16.49 -25.52
CA VAL A 600 -15.37 -17.65 -24.76
C VAL A 600 -16.58 -17.30 -23.91
N ILE A 601 -16.52 -16.18 -23.19
CA ILE A 601 -17.61 -15.71 -22.34
C ILE A 601 -18.75 -15.13 -23.20
N GLY A 602 -18.40 -14.54 -24.35
CA GLY A 602 -19.37 -13.93 -25.28
C GLY A 602 -19.92 -12.59 -24.81
N ASP A 603 -19.29 -11.95 -23.82
CA ASP A 603 -19.64 -10.63 -23.32
C ASP A 603 -18.44 -9.67 -23.43
N LYS A 604 -18.64 -8.53 -24.09
CA LYS A 604 -17.62 -7.47 -24.23
C LYS A 604 -17.21 -6.88 -22.89
N ALA A 605 -18.04 -7.00 -21.85
CA ALA A 605 -17.70 -6.58 -20.51
C ALA A 605 -16.52 -7.36 -19.91
N ALA A 606 -16.23 -8.58 -20.40
CA ALA A 606 -15.07 -9.35 -19.98
C ALA A 606 -13.74 -8.60 -20.20
N ALA A 607 -13.67 -7.73 -21.22
CA ALA A 607 -12.49 -6.92 -21.47
C ALA A 607 -12.13 -5.97 -20.31
N LYS A 608 -13.11 -5.55 -19.49
CA LYS A 608 -12.91 -4.52 -18.46
C LYS A 608 -11.90 -4.94 -17.39
N VAL A 609 -11.83 -6.23 -17.06
CA VAL A 609 -10.94 -6.71 -15.98
C VAL A 609 -9.46 -6.56 -16.32
N PHE A 610 -9.11 -6.48 -17.60
CA PHE A 610 -7.73 -6.30 -18.08
C PHE A 610 -7.35 -4.83 -18.29
N VAL A 611 -8.32 -3.90 -18.22
CA VAL A 611 -8.04 -2.47 -18.43
C VAL A 611 -7.31 -1.93 -17.20
N GLY A 612 -6.06 -1.51 -17.40
CA GLY A 612 -5.22 -0.99 -16.32
C GLY A 612 -4.63 -2.07 -15.40
N ALA A 613 -4.84 -3.36 -15.70
CA ALA A 613 -4.23 -4.46 -14.96
C ALA A 613 -2.70 -4.40 -15.06
N SER A 614 -2.02 -4.79 -13.96
CA SER A 614 -0.56 -4.86 -13.92
C SER A 614 -0.02 -5.82 -14.95
N THR A 615 1.02 -5.40 -15.67
CA THR A 615 1.78 -6.30 -16.54
C THR A 615 2.33 -7.45 -15.69
N PRO A 616 2.09 -8.72 -16.08
CA PRO A 616 2.66 -9.87 -15.41
C PRO A 616 4.19 -9.78 -15.31
N ILE A 617 4.75 -10.25 -14.20
CA ILE A 617 6.21 -10.34 -14.00
C ILE A 617 6.76 -11.59 -14.70
N ALA A 618 5.98 -12.67 -14.70
CA ALA A 618 6.27 -13.92 -15.41
C ALA A 618 4.98 -14.50 -16.01
N VAL A 619 5.12 -15.38 -17.02
CA VAL A 619 3.98 -16.05 -17.67
C VAL A 619 4.24 -17.56 -17.66
N GLY A 620 3.27 -18.35 -17.20
CA GLY A 620 3.44 -19.79 -16.98
C GLY A 620 3.57 -20.63 -18.24
N PHE A 621 3.02 -20.14 -19.35
CA PHE A 621 3.12 -20.75 -20.67
C PHE A 621 3.73 -19.75 -21.65
N GLU A 622 4.86 -20.10 -22.25
CA GLU A 622 5.36 -19.43 -23.45
C GLU A 622 4.89 -20.23 -24.67
N LYS A 623 4.22 -19.57 -25.62
CA LYS A 623 4.01 -20.10 -26.96
C LYS A 623 5.19 -19.72 -27.85
#